data_AF-A0A661GJD6-F1
#
_entry.id   AF-A0A661GJD6-F1
#
_cell.length_a   1.000
_cell.length_b   1.000
_cell.length_c   1.000
_cell.angle_alpha   90.00
_cell.angle_beta   90.00
_cell.angle_gamma   90.00
#
_symmetry.space_group_name_H-M   'P 1'
#
loop_
_entity.id
_entity.type
_entity.pdbx_description
1 polymer ?
#
loop_
_entity_poly.entity_id
_entity_poly.type
_entity_poly.pdbx_seq_one_letter_code
_entity_poly.pdbx_strand_id
1 'polypeptide(L)'
;MWGDIRLPVEEKIMNKLLRTLTVTLGALTVLFTLSGTASARDEKVKVLTQNLYVGSDLFQILDDTKPVPLIASQIFSDVQMTDFYSRVEVIADLIAKQRPHLIGLQEVSLLRTECPSNIIAPLPDLAPNAADVFADYRQILLDALHERDLDYEVIASIENVDVELPAVNFPGLLPDCAEPYFDVRLTDFDITLKRGDVEATTVLEKRFAVNFPVPTPAGTVTFYRGFTVVDAEINGRSFRFANTHLEVDGNAFANFFQFAQAHELTQTLNALALFPGGDKPLIVVGDFNSSPDKFYADCFLPDPVTGVFVEDGCLSAYGFMVVNGYADTWGLRDDDEWKAGFTCCQPPLLGNRKSELSRRIDHVWYRGSLTTGGGLGQLDEVKVKVTGAKKKDKTVNGLWSSDHAGVFAVLKFEEEDDDDGDD
;
A
#
# COMPACT_ATOMS: atom_id res chain seq x y z
N MET A 1 -22.86 -18.21 80.15
CA MET A 1 -22.18 -19.51 80.38
C MET A 1 -21.47 -19.82 79.08
N TRP A 2 -20.17 -19.67 78.88
CA TRP A 2 -19.03 -19.59 79.79
C TRP A 2 -18.06 -18.53 79.24
N GLY A 3 -17.60 -17.64 80.11
CA GLY A 3 -16.37 -16.89 79.87
C GLY A 3 -15.22 -17.64 80.51
N ASP A 4 -14.01 -17.37 80.03
CA ASP A 4 -12.76 -17.28 80.81
C ASP A 4 -11.61 -17.03 79.81
N ILE A 5 -10.51 -16.33 80.07
CA ILE A 5 -10.10 -15.37 81.10
C ILE A 5 -8.90 -14.64 80.44
N ARG A 6 -8.79 -13.33 80.71
CA ARG A 6 -7.71 -12.41 80.28
C ARG A 6 -6.37 -12.77 80.94
N LEU A 7 -5.26 -12.18 80.47
CA LEU A 7 -4.20 -11.57 81.31
C LEU A 7 -3.18 -10.75 80.46
N PRO A 8 -2.34 -9.84 81.03
CA PRO A 8 -2.46 -8.39 80.78
C PRO A 8 -1.15 -7.61 80.42
N VAL A 9 -1.34 -6.38 79.88
CA VAL A 9 -0.77 -5.06 80.29
C VAL A 9 0.74 -4.89 80.55
N GLU A 10 1.34 -3.91 79.85
CA GLU A 10 2.14 -2.75 80.34
C GLU A 10 2.83 -2.06 79.13
N GLU A 11 2.96 -0.74 78.94
CA GLU A 11 2.56 0.45 79.69
C GLU A 11 2.90 1.71 78.84
N LYS A 12 2.28 2.86 79.20
CA LYS A 12 2.84 4.23 79.12
C LYS A 12 2.86 4.92 77.73
N ILE A 13 2.39 6.14 77.54
CA ILE A 13 2.20 7.31 78.41
C ILE A 13 1.01 8.14 77.92
N MET A 14 0.28 8.65 78.90
CA MET A 14 -0.84 9.56 78.81
C MET A 14 -0.35 11.01 78.66
N ASN A 15 -0.90 11.79 77.72
CA ASN A 15 -0.99 13.25 77.82
C ASN A 15 -2.12 13.80 76.93
N LYS A 16 -3.16 14.31 77.60
CA LYS A 16 -4.19 15.23 77.09
C LYS A 16 -3.87 16.59 77.70
N LEU A 17 -3.94 17.68 76.93
CA LEU A 17 -4.42 19.03 77.31
C LEU A 17 -4.00 20.01 76.21
N LEU A 18 -4.71 21.06 75.76
CA LEU A 18 -6.12 21.52 75.78
C LEU A 18 -6.07 22.96 75.17
N ARG A 19 -7.17 23.40 74.53
CA ARG A 19 -7.73 24.80 74.44
C ARG A 19 -7.68 25.63 73.13
N THR A 20 -8.91 25.97 72.70
CA THR A 20 -9.46 27.22 72.05
C THR A 20 -9.01 27.54 70.61
N LEU A 21 -9.83 28.00 69.65
CA LEU A 21 -10.96 28.96 69.65
C LEU A 21 -11.83 28.79 68.37
N THR A 22 -12.98 29.44 68.31
CA THR A 22 -14.14 29.25 67.42
C THR A 22 -14.19 30.17 66.17
N VAL A 23 -14.91 29.71 65.11
CA VAL A 23 -15.60 30.43 64.00
C VAL A 23 -14.76 30.97 62.81
N THR A 24 -14.98 30.46 61.59
CA THR A 24 -15.74 31.13 60.48
C THR A 24 -16.08 30.17 59.32
N LEU A 25 -17.27 30.35 58.76
CA LEU A 25 -17.81 29.76 57.54
C LEU A 25 -17.08 30.34 56.31
N GLY A 26 -16.56 29.49 55.43
CA GLY A 26 -15.93 29.90 54.17
C GLY A 26 -16.26 28.90 53.06
N ALA A 27 -17.01 29.35 52.06
CA ALA A 27 -17.30 28.61 50.84
C ALA A 27 -15.99 28.27 50.11
N LEU A 28 -15.75 27.00 49.85
CA LEU A 28 -14.63 26.53 49.04
C LEU A 28 -15.19 26.14 47.66
N THR A 29 -15.26 27.12 46.76
CA THR A 29 -15.34 26.87 45.32
C THR A 29 -14.00 26.30 44.89
N VAL A 30 -13.95 24.99 44.66
CA VAL A 30 -12.81 24.35 44.01
C VAL A 30 -12.94 24.67 42.51
N LEU A 31 -12.23 25.69 42.05
CA LEU A 31 -11.95 25.83 40.62
C LEU A 31 -11.00 24.70 40.23
N PHE A 32 -11.53 23.68 39.56
CA PHE A 32 -10.72 22.81 38.71
C PHE A 32 -10.35 23.62 37.48
N THR A 33 -9.17 24.24 37.47
CA THR A 33 -8.53 24.63 36.22
C THR A 33 -8.07 23.35 35.53
N LEU A 34 -8.91 22.81 34.65
CA LEU A 34 -8.47 21.90 33.60
C LEU A 34 -7.59 22.72 32.65
N SER A 35 -6.30 22.84 32.97
CA SER A 35 -5.31 23.20 31.98
C SER A 35 -5.12 21.99 31.07
N GLY A 36 -6.08 21.77 30.18
CA GLY A 36 -5.84 20.95 29.00
C GLY A 36 -4.80 21.66 28.18
N THR A 37 -3.55 21.20 28.21
CA THR A 37 -2.63 21.51 27.13
C THR A 37 -3.19 20.83 25.90
N ALA A 38 -3.91 21.57 25.06
CA ALA A 38 -4.14 21.15 23.68
C ALA A 38 -2.75 20.85 23.10
N SER A 39 -2.44 19.57 22.90
CA SER A 39 -1.23 19.21 22.18
C SER A 39 -1.40 19.79 20.78
N ALA A 40 -0.48 20.65 20.35
CA ALA A 40 -0.44 21.09 18.96
C ALA A 40 -0.58 19.84 18.07
N ARG A 41 -1.58 19.89 17.18
CA ARG A 41 -1.93 18.80 16.27
C ARG A 41 -0.70 18.52 15.41
N ASP A 42 -0.26 17.26 15.29
CA ASP A 42 0.79 16.96 14.29
C ASP A 42 0.20 17.23 12.90
N GLU A 43 0.58 18.34 12.29
CA GLU A 43 0.08 18.78 10.98
C GLU A 43 0.52 17.87 9.83
N LYS A 44 1.38 16.86 10.10
CA LYS A 44 2.01 16.06 9.05
C LYS A 44 1.23 14.78 8.80
N VAL A 45 0.81 14.58 7.56
CA VAL A 45 0.37 13.29 7.05
C VAL A 45 1.52 12.61 6.32
N LYS A 46 1.82 11.37 6.69
CA LYS A 46 2.89 10.57 6.13
C LYS A 46 2.28 9.40 5.39
N VAL A 47 2.62 9.23 4.12
CA VAL A 47 2.13 8.11 3.30
C VAL A 47 3.26 7.46 2.52
N LEU A 48 3.07 6.20 2.16
CA LEU A 48 4.02 5.42 1.37
C LEU A 48 3.26 4.66 0.28
N THR A 49 3.85 4.56 -0.91
CA THR A 49 3.49 3.51 -1.88
C THR A 49 4.70 2.64 -2.19
N GLN A 50 4.47 1.35 -2.40
CA GLN A 50 5.50 0.38 -2.75
C GLN A 50 4.90 -0.82 -3.49
N ASN A 51 5.35 -1.06 -4.73
CA ASN A 51 5.21 -2.35 -5.39
C ASN A 51 6.21 -3.35 -4.77
N LEU A 52 5.71 -4.47 -4.23
CA LEU A 52 6.52 -5.46 -3.50
C LEU A 52 7.31 -6.39 -4.40
N TYR A 53 6.95 -6.46 -5.69
CA TYR A 53 7.49 -7.36 -6.69
C TYR A 53 7.34 -8.84 -6.33
N VAL A 54 6.60 -9.59 -7.16
CA VAL A 54 6.42 -11.04 -6.98
C VAL A 54 7.76 -11.78 -6.89
N GLY A 55 8.83 -11.27 -7.53
CA GLY A 55 10.16 -11.87 -7.52
C GLY A 55 10.58 -12.49 -8.85
N SER A 56 9.81 -12.26 -9.92
CA SER A 56 10.11 -12.73 -11.27
C SER A 56 9.45 -11.84 -12.32
N ASP A 57 10.00 -11.80 -13.52
CA ASP A 57 9.31 -11.26 -14.69
C ASP A 57 8.19 -12.22 -15.11
N LEU A 58 6.92 -11.82 -14.90
CA LEU A 58 5.75 -12.62 -15.26
C LEU A 58 5.47 -12.61 -16.76
N PHE A 59 5.99 -11.63 -17.53
CA PHE A 59 5.79 -11.57 -18.98
C PHE A 59 6.49 -12.70 -19.73
N GLN A 60 7.37 -13.46 -19.05
CA GLN A 60 7.91 -14.72 -19.55
C GLN A 60 6.81 -15.68 -20.02
N ILE A 61 5.60 -15.64 -19.44
CA ILE A 61 4.46 -16.49 -19.83
C ILE A 61 3.94 -16.24 -21.26
N LEU A 62 4.32 -15.12 -21.87
CA LEU A 62 3.94 -14.78 -23.24
C LEU A 62 4.84 -15.43 -24.30
N ASP A 63 5.94 -16.07 -23.89
CA ASP A 63 6.86 -16.76 -24.80
C ASP A 63 6.22 -18.07 -25.32
N ASP A 64 5.55 -18.00 -26.46
CA ASP A 64 4.90 -19.14 -27.11
C ASP A 64 5.88 -20.17 -27.68
N THR A 65 7.18 -19.89 -27.66
CA THR A 65 8.22 -20.81 -28.15
C THR A 65 8.60 -21.88 -27.12
N LYS A 66 8.17 -21.71 -25.85
CA LYS A 66 8.45 -22.65 -24.76
C LYS A 66 7.17 -23.26 -24.19
N PRO A 67 7.21 -24.52 -23.72
CA PRO A 67 6.07 -25.10 -23.01
C PRO A 67 5.78 -24.34 -21.70
N VAL A 68 4.50 -24.10 -21.42
CA VAL A 68 4.04 -23.45 -20.18
C VAL A 68 4.67 -24.05 -18.91
N PRO A 69 4.78 -25.38 -18.74
CA PRO A 69 5.43 -25.95 -17.55
C PRO A 69 6.90 -25.56 -17.35
N LEU A 70 7.62 -25.33 -18.45
CA LEU A 70 9.02 -24.90 -18.38
C LEU A 70 9.09 -23.43 -17.96
N ILE A 71 8.22 -22.58 -18.50
CA ILE A 71 8.15 -21.16 -18.13
C ILE A 71 7.75 -21.01 -16.66
N ALA A 72 6.71 -21.71 -16.21
CA ALA A 72 6.26 -21.68 -14.82
C ALA A 72 7.38 -22.13 -13.86
N SER A 73 8.17 -23.15 -14.22
CA SER A 73 9.32 -23.57 -13.42
C SER A 73 10.43 -22.52 -13.34
N GLN A 74 10.65 -21.74 -14.42
CA GLN A 74 11.62 -20.64 -14.42
C GLN A 74 11.15 -19.48 -13.54
N ILE A 75 9.88 -19.07 -13.69
CA ILE A 75 9.27 -18.01 -12.86
C ILE A 75 9.36 -18.40 -11.37
N PHE A 76 8.98 -19.64 -11.03
CA PHE A 76 9.06 -20.11 -9.65
C PHE A 76 10.51 -20.20 -9.13
N SER A 77 11.47 -20.54 -9.99
CA SER A 77 12.89 -20.50 -9.63
C SER A 77 13.38 -19.07 -9.38
N ASP A 78 12.95 -18.09 -10.18
CA ASP A 78 13.33 -16.69 -10.03
C ASP A 78 12.77 -16.12 -8.72
N VAL A 79 11.52 -16.44 -8.39
CA VAL A 79 10.89 -16.11 -7.10
C VAL A 79 11.71 -16.64 -5.91
N GLN A 80 12.18 -17.89 -5.99
CA GLN A 80 13.05 -18.47 -4.96
C GLN A 80 14.39 -17.74 -4.87
N MET A 81 15.01 -17.39 -6.00
CA MET A 81 16.30 -16.70 -6.05
C MET A 81 16.24 -15.26 -5.54
N THR A 82 15.11 -14.58 -5.72
CA THR A 82 14.90 -13.21 -5.26
C THR A 82 14.45 -13.11 -3.80
N ASP A 83 14.26 -14.24 -3.11
CA ASP A 83 14.21 -14.38 -1.65
C ASP A 83 13.43 -13.27 -0.92
N PHE A 84 12.10 -13.32 -1.01
CA PHE A 84 11.24 -12.31 -0.38
C PHE A 84 11.44 -12.22 1.14
N TYR A 85 11.78 -13.31 1.83
CA TYR A 85 12.09 -13.29 3.26
C TYR A 85 13.26 -12.37 3.60
N SER A 86 14.32 -12.35 2.78
CA SER A 86 15.39 -11.35 2.97
C SER A 86 14.98 -9.95 2.55
N ARG A 87 14.16 -9.81 1.51
CA ARG A 87 13.72 -8.51 0.99
C ARG A 87 12.80 -7.77 1.95
N VAL A 88 11.88 -8.50 2.60
CA VAL A 88 10.89 -7.91 3.50
C VAL A 88 11.54 -7.21 4.70
N GLU A 89 12.66 -7.73 5.20
CA GLU A 89 13.40 -7.12 6.32
C GLU A 89 13.83 -5.68 5.99
N VAL A 90 14.31 -5.48 4.76
CA VAL A 90 14.68 -4.14 4.27
C VAL A 90 13.45 -3.25 4.12
N ILE A 91 12.35 -3.79 3.59
CA ILE A 91 11.09 -3.04 3.44
C ILE A 91 10.56 -2.62 4.81
N ALA A 92 10.56 -3.53 5.78
CA ALA A 92 10.13 -3.29 7.15
C ALA A 92 11.05 -2.26 7.86
N ASP A 93 12.36 -2.31 7.66
CA ASP A 93 13.30 -1.28 8.16
C ASP A 93 13.02 0.11 7.56
N LEU A 94 12.70 0.17 6.27
CA LEU A 94 12.34 1.42 5.60
C LEU A 94 11.02 1.98 6.15
N ILE A 95 10.02 1.13 6.36
CA ILE A 95 8.74 1.49 6.99
C ILE A 95 8.98 1.94 8.44
N ALA A 96 9.76 1.21 9.24
CA ALA A 96 10.11 1.55 10.62
C ALA A 96 10.73 2.94 10.72
N LYS A 97 11.60 3.27 9.76
CA LYS A 97 12.26 4.57 9.69
C LYS A 97 11.32 5.71 9.36
N GLN A 98 10.30 5.48 8.52
CA GLN A 98 9.40 6.53 8.06
C GLN A 98 8.11 6.67 8.87
N ARG A 99 7.64 5.55 9.45
CA ARG A 99 6.37 5.40 10.17
C ARG A 99 5.18 6.08 9.43
N PRO A 100 4.92 5.72 8.16
CA PRO A 100 3.76 6.26 7.43
C PRO A 100 2.44 5.97 8.17
N HIS A 101 1.46 6.86 8.06
CA HIS A 101 0.10 6.64 8.57
C HIS A 101 -0.64 5.61 7.73
N LEU A 102 -0.49 5.71 6.41
CA LEU A 102 -1.12 4.82 5.43
C LEU A 102 -0.09 4.36 4.40
N ILE A 103 -0.20 3.11 3.96
CA ILE A 103 0.67 2.51 2.95
C ILE A 103 -0.20 1.87 1.87
N GLY A 104 0.00 2.26 0.62
CA GLY A 104 -0.52 1.53 -0.53
C GLY A 104 0.52 0.54 -1.04
N LEU A 105 0.18 -0.73 -1.08
CA LEU A 105 1.06 -1.80 -1.57
C LEU A 105 0.47 -2.42 -2.83
N GLN A 106 1.35 -2.73 -3.77
CA GLN A 106 1.03 -3.45 -5.00
C GLN A 106 1.84 -4.74 -5.09
N GLU A 107 1.37 -5.71 -5.87
CA GLU A 107 1.98 -7.03 -6.03
C GLU A 107 2.19 -7.80 -4.71
N VAL A 108 1.18 -7.77 -3.84
CA VAL A 108 1.23 -8.51 -2.57
C VAL A 108 0.83 -9.96 -2.83
N SER A 109 1.81 -10.76 -3.23
CA SER A 109 1.59 -12.12 -3.72
C SER A 109 1.35 -13.16 -2.63
N LEU A 110 0.42 -14.08 -2.88
CA LEU A 110 0.28 -15.36 -2.21
C LEU A 110 0.65 -16.48 -3.20
N LEU A 111 1.73 -17.17 -2.90
CA LEU A 111 2.24 -18.29 -3.68
C LEU A 111 1.92 -19.60 -2.97
N ARG A 112 1.30 -20.52 -3.72
CA ARG A 112 0.94 -21.86 -3.25
C ARG A 112 1.41 -22.92 -4.23
N THR A 113 1.58 -24.13 -3.73
CA THR A 113 1.98 -25.30 -4.54
C THR A 113 1.05 -26.48 -4.30
N GLU A 114 1.07 -27.44 -5.21
CA GLU A 114 0.48 -28.77 -5.02
C GLU A 114 1.32 -29.81 -5.76
N CYS A 115 1.58 -30.97 -5.13
CA CYS A 115 2.30 -32.07 -5.76
C CYS A 115 1.61 -33.43 -5.48
N PRO A 116 1.37 -34.28 -6.50
CA PRO A 116 1.62 -34.05 -7.94
C PRO A 116 0.73 -32.96 -8.55
N SER A 117 1.12 -32.48 -9.72
CA SER A 117 0.25 -31.63 -10.55
C SER A 117 -1.06 -32.37 -10.92
N ASN A 118 -2.20 -31.74 -10.63
CA ASN A 118 -3.51 -32.23 -11.05
C ASN A 118 -3.91 -31.67 -12.44
N ILE A 119 -3.23 -30.62 -12.91
CA ILE A 119 -3.42 -30.03 -14.25
C ILE A 119 -2.87 -30.98 -15.34
N ILE A 120 -1.76 -31.67 -15.06
CA ILE A 120 -1.13 -32.63 -15.99
C ILE A 120 -1.63 -34.08 -15.77
N ALA A 121 -2.58 -34.29 -14.87
CA ALA A 121 -3.15 -35.61 -14.57
C ALA A 121 -3.95 -36.23 -15.75
N PRO A 122 -4.16 -37.56 -15.76
CA PRO A 122 -4.98 -38.23 -16.80
C PRO A 122 -6.42 -37.70 -16.88
N LEU A 123 -6.91 -37.04 -15.83
CA LEU A 123 -8.14 -36.23 -15.82
C LEU A 123 -7.76 -34.84 -15.30
N PRO A 124 -7.47 -33.86 -16.17
CA PRO A 124 -7.05 -32.53 -15.77
C PRO A 124 -8.12 -31.82 -14.94
N ASP A 125 -7.76 -31.34 -13.76
CA ASP A 125 -8.50 -30.27 -13.09
C ASP A 125 -7.85 -28.94 -13.49
N LEU A 126 -8.66 -28.00 -13.98
CA LEU A 126 -8.19 -26.67 -14.41
C LEU A 126 -8.63 -25.58 -13.44
N ALA A 127 -9.41 -25.93 -12.41
CA ALA A 127 -9.81 -25.00 -11.37
C ALA A 127 -8.62 -24.79 -10.43
N PRO A 128 -8.20 -23.52 -10.16
CA PRO A 128 -7.15 -23.26 -9.21
C PRO A 128 -7.50 -23.82 -7.82
N ASN A 129 -6.75 -24.79 -7.33
CA ASN A 129 -7.01 -25.52 -6.09
C ASN A 129 -5.74 -25.84 -5.26
N ALA A 130 -4.53 -25.55 -5.77
CA ALA A 130 -3.29 -25.71 -5.01
C ALA A 130 -3.33 -24.92 -3.69
N ALA A 131 -3.00 -25.56 -2.57
CA ALA A 131 -3.27 -25.04 -1.24
C ALA A 131 -2.04 -24.91 -0.33
N ASP A 132 -0.93 -25.60 -0.64
CA ASP A 132 0.25 -25.58 0.21
C ASP A 132 0.95 -24.23 0.10
N VAL A 133 0.90 -23.41 1.15
CA VAL A 133 1.48 -22.06 1.14
C VAL A 133 3.00 -22.14 1.06
N PHE A 134 3.54 -21.61 -0.03
CA PHE A 134 4.97 -21.42 -0.22
C PHE A 134 5.42 -20.07 0.37
N ALA A 135 4.70 -19.00 0.06
CA ALA A 135 4.94 -17.67 0.62
C ALA A 135 3.66 -16.82 0.60
N ASP A 136 3.28 -16.25 1.76
CA ASP A 136 2.25 -15.22 1.88
C ASP A 136 2.95 -13.88 2.15
N TYR A 137 3.12 -13.04 1.12
CA TYR A 137 3.90 -11.80 1.24
C TYR A 137 3.26 -10.81 2.22
N ARG A 138 1.92 -10.84 2.34
CA ARG A 138 1.19 -10.03 3.32
C ARG A 138 1.55 -10.48 4.73
N GLN A 139 1.43 -11.77 5.03
CA GLN A 139 1.70 -12.28 6.38
C GLN A 139 3.17 -12.06 6.75
N ILE A 140 4.09 -12.39 5.85
CA ILE A 140 5.54 -12.19 6.03
C ILE A 140 5.87 -10.72 6.33
N LEU A 141 5.24 -9.77 5.63
CA LEU A 141 5.42 -8.33 5.89
C LEU A 141 4.84 -7.91 7.25
N LEU A 142 3.61 -8.34 7.57
CA LEU A 142 2.98 -7.98 8.85
C LEU A 142 3.78 -8.52 10.04
N ASP A 143 4.32 -9.74 9.94
CA ASP A 143 5.19 -10.33 10.96
C ASP A 143 6.49 -9.52 11.11
N ALA A 144 7.16 -9.17 10.01
CA ALA A 144 8.38 -8.36 10.03
C ALA A 144 8.15 -6.93 10.59
N LEU A 145 6.96 -6.35 10.38
CA LEU A 145 6.55 -5.09 10.98
C LEU A 145 6.29 -5.24 12.49
N HIS A 146 5.58 -6.29 12.90
CA HIS A 146 5.29 -6.58 14.30
C HIS A 146 6.58 -6.85 15.11
N GLU A 147 7.55 -7.56 14.54
CA GLU A 147 8.87 -7.77 15.17
C GLU A 147 9.66 -6.47 15.43
N ARG A 148 9.29 -5.39 14.74
CA ARG A 148 9.86 -4.04 14.91
C ARG A 148 9.00 -3.12 15.78
N ASP A 149 8.06 -3.69 16.54
CA ASP A 149 7.08 -2.97 17.35
C ASP A 149 6.27 -1.95 16.53
N LEU A 150 5.98 -2.29 15.27
CA LEU A 150 5.13 -1.49 14.40
C LEU A 150 3.74 -2.10 14.31
N ASP A 151 2.76 -1.33 14.76
CA ASP A 151 1.36 -1.70 14.69
C ASP A 151 0.78 -1.24 13.35
N TYR A 152 0.73 -2.16 12.38
CA TYR A 152 0.08 -1.98 11.09
C TYR A 152 -0.90 -3.12 10.83
N GLU A 153 -2.04 -2.79 10.25
CA GLU A 153 -3.05 -3.77 9.86
C GLU A 153 -3.57 -3.50 8.44
N VAL A 154 -4.07 -4.54 7.79
CA VAL A 154 -4.72 -4.44 6.48
C VAL A 154 -6.11 -3.87 6.66
N ILE A 155 -6.37 -2.71 6.06
CA ILE A 155 -7.68 -2.06 6.12
C ILE A 155 -8.50 -2.26 4.83
N ALA A 156 -7.83 -2.53 3.71
CA ALA A 156 -8.48 -2.84 2.44
C ALA A 156 -7.58 -3.75 1.60
N SER A 157 -8.18 -4.65 0.82
CA SER A 157 -7.46 -5.64 0.00
C SER A 157 -8.27 -5.96 -1.25
N ILE A 158 -7.71 -5.76 -2.44
CA ILE A 158 -8.33 -6.15 -3.70
C ILE A 158 -7.53 -7.26 -4.37
N GLU A 159 -8.20 -8.37 -4.69
CA GLU A 159 -7.61 -9.47 -5.46
C GLU A 159 -7.57 -9.11 -6.95
N ASN A 160 -6.40 -9.25 -7.56
CA ASN A 160 -6.12 -8.90 -8.95
C ASN A 160 -6.10 -10.11 -9.88
N VAL A 161 -5.43 -11.19 -9.50
CA VAL A 161 -5.38 -12.42 -10.29
C VAL A 161 -5.30 -13.63 -9.38
N ASP A 162 -5.83 -14.75 -9.84
CA ASP A 162 -5.70 -16.05 -9.20
C ASP A 162 -5.48 -17.11 -10.27
N VAL A 163 -4.22 -17.46 -10.50
CA VAL A 163 -3.79 -18.31 -11.63
C VAL A 163 -2.94 -19.45 -11.10
N GLU A 164 -3.22 -20.64 -11.61
CA GLU A 164 -2.47 -21.85 -11.31
C GLU A 164 -1.92 -22.44 -12.61
N LEU A 165 -0.63 -22.76 -12.60
CA LEU A 165 0.06 -23.35 -13.74
C LEU A 165 0.87 -24.55 -13.27
N PRO A 166 0.94 -25.62 -14.09
CA PRO A 166 1.85 -26.70 -13.82
C PRO A 166 3.28 -26.23 -14.05
N ALA A 167 4.23 -26.77 -13.29
CA ALA A 167 5.65 -26.52 -13.39
C ALA A 167 6.43 -27.84 -13.47
N VAL A 168 7.52 -27.86 -14.24
CA VAL A 168 8.46 -28.99 -14.25
C VAL A 168 9.23 -29.01 -12.94
N ASN A 169 9.21 -30.14 -12.24
CA ASN A 169 10.01 -30.35 -11.03
C ASN A 169 11.43 -30.80 -11.39
N PHE A 170 12.31 -29.85 -11.71
CA PHE A 170 13.74 -30.15 -11.78
C PHE A 170 14.27 -30.54 -10.39
N PRO A 171 15.29 -31.41 -10.26
CA PRO A 171 15.80 -31.85 -8.97
C PRO A 171 16.10 -30.67 -8.03
N GLY A 172 15.31 -30.54 -6.97
CA GLY A 172 15.46 -29.50 -5.94
C GLY A 172 14.63 -28.23 -6.14
N LEU A 173 13.80 -28.11 -7.18
CA LEU A 173 12.93 -26.95 -7.37
C LEU A 173 11.77 -26.91 -6.37
N LEU A 174 11.10 -28.06 -6.16
CA LEU A 174 10.22 -28.31 -5.02
C LEU A 174 10.71 -29.60 -4.32
N PRO A 175 11.61 -29.50 -3.33
CA PRO A 175 12.32 -30.66 -2.78
C PRO A 175 11.43 -31.78 -2.23
N ASP A 176 10.27 -31.43 -1.67
CA ASP A 176 9.33 -32.39 -1.07
C ASP A 176 8.42 -33.06 -2.11
N CYS A 177 8.50 -32.65 -3.37
CA CYS A 177 7.77 -33.25 -4.48
C CYS A 177 8.62 -34.34 -5.16
N ALA A 178 8.15 -35.59 -5.13
CA ALA A 178 8.81 -36.71 -5.80
C ALA A 178 8.36 -36.91 -7.27
N GLU A 179 7.45 -36.06 -7.74
CA GLU A 179 6.77 -36.20 -9.03
C GLU A 179 7.40 -35.24 -10.07
N PRO A 180 7.35 -35.57 -11.38
CA PRO A 180 7.98 -34.75 -12.42
C PRO A 180 7.31 -33.39 -12.63
N TYR A 181 6.07 -33.23 -12.16
CA TYR A 181 5.30 -32.00 -12.24
C TYR A 181 4.59 -31.72 -10.92
N PHE A 182 4.51 -30.44 -10.58
CA PHE A 182 3.76 -29.88 -9.47
C PHE A 182 3.06 -28.62 -9.97
N ASP A 183 2.03 -28.16 -9.28
CA ASP A 183 1.33 -26.92 -9.62
C ASP A 183 1.89 -25.76 -8.78
N VAL A 184 1.94 -24.58 -9.39
CA VAL A 184 2.25 -23.31 -8.74
C VAL A 184 1.08 -22.37 -8.96
N ARG A 185 0.51 -21.87 -7.87
CA ARG A 185 -0.59 -20.91 -7.88
C ARG A 185 -0.15 -19.57 -7.33
N LEU A 186 -0.41 -18.53 -8.10
CA LEU A 186 -0.24 -17.14 -7.71
C LEU A 186 -1.62 -16.51 -7.51
N THR A 187 -1.85 -15.98 -6.31
CA THR A 187 -2.91 -15.00 -6.09
C THR A 187 -2.27 -13.65 -5.81
N ASP A 188 -2.64 -12.63 -6.57
CA ASP A 188 -2.10 -11.28 -6.44
C ASP A 188 -3.11 -10.33 -5.77
N PHE A 189 -2.59 -9.43 -4.94
CA PHE A 189 -3.38 -8.42 -4.26
C PHE A 189 -2.72 -7.04 -4.29
N ASP A 190 -3.55 -5.99 -4.36
CA ASP A 190 -3.16 -4.67 -3.88
C ASP A 190 -3.81 -4.44 -2.52
N ILE A 191 -3.04 -3.98 -1.54
CA ILE A 191 -3.52 -3.80 -0.16
C ILE A 191 -3.23 -2.40 0.36
N THR A 192 -4.12 -1.89 1.19
CA THR A 192 -3.87 -0.69 2.00
C THR A 192 -3.60 -1.11 3.43
N LEU A 193 -2.45 -0.69 3.98
CA LEU A 193 -2.15 -0.80 5.41
C LEU A 193 -2.42 0.52 6.11
N LYS A 194 -2.95 0.45 7.33
CA LYS A 194 -3.02 1.59 8.24
C LYS A 194 -2.21 1.34 9.50
N ARG A 195 -1.62 2.41 10.04
CA ARG A 195 -0.99 2.37 11.37
C ARG A 195 -2.08 2.27 12.44
N GLY A 196 -1.81 1.60 13.56
CA GLY A 196 -2.80 1.30 14.59
C GLY A 196 -3.50 2.51 15.22
N ASP A 197 -2.89 3.68 15.18
CA ASP A 197 -3.45 4.95 15.67
C ASP A 197 -4.26 5.73 14.62
N VAL A 198 -4.42 5.19 13.40
CA VAL A 198 -5.25 5.79 12.34
C VAL A 198 -6.64 5.19 12.40
N GLU A 199 -7.65 6.04 12.56
CA GLU A 199 -9.05 5.64 12.45
C GLU A 199 -9.45 5.56 10.97
N ALA A 200 -10.25 4.56 10.62
CA ALA A 200 -10.76 4.35 9.27
C ALA A 200 -12.26 4.07 9.33
N THR A 201 -13.01 4.61 8.37
CA THR A 201 -14.48 4.54 8.36
C THR A 201 -15.01 3.92 7.08
N THR A 202 -14.87 4.63 5.96
CA THR A 202 -15.26 4.13 4.64
C THR A 202 -14.17 3.21 4.13
N VAL A 203 -14.54 2.01 3.67
CA VAL A 203 -13.67 1.10 2.91
C VAL A 203 -14.39 0.69 1.64
N LEU A 204 -13.73 0.85 0.49
CA LEU A 204 -14.21 0.43 -0.82
C LEU A 204 -13.10 -0.33 -1.53
N GLU A 205 -13.43 -1.50 -2.07
CA GLU A 205 -12.54 -2.33 -2.88
C GLU A 205 -13.22 -2.55 -4.22
N LYS A 206 -12.55 -2.18 -5.31
CA LYS A 206 -13.20 -2.21 -6.63
C LYS A 206 -12.20 -2.60 -7.73
N ARG A 207 -12.57 -3.62 -8.52
CA ARG A 207 -11.92 -3.91 -9.80
C ARG A 207 -12.40 -2.91 -10.85
N PHE A 208 -11.51 -2.53 -11.75
CA PHE A 208 -11.90 -1.73 -12.92
C PHE A 208 -12.83 -2.54 -13.83
N ALA A 209 -13.73 -1.83 -14.51
CA ALA A 209 -14.67 -2.43 -15.46
C ALA A 209 -13.97 -2.98 -16.72
N VAL A 210 -12.82 -2.41 -17.08
CA VAL A 210 -12.01 -2.84 -18.21
C VAL A 210 -10.64 -3.33 -17.75
N ASN A 211 -10.26 -4.50 -18.23
CA ASN A 211 -9.00 -5.17 -17.88
C ASN A 211 -8.39 -5.77 -19.14
N PHE A 212 -7.07 -5.74 -19.22
CA PHE A 212 -6.34 -6.19 -20.40
C PHE A 212 -6.37 -7.73 -20.49
N PRO A 213 -6.98 -8.31 -21.53
CA PRO A 213 -6.95 -9.75 -21.72
C PRO A 213 -5.58 -10.16 -22.30
N VAL A 214 -4.91 -11.08 -21.63
CA VAL A 214 -3.60 -11.61 -22.05
C VAL A 214 -3.80 -12.96 -22.72
N PRO A 215 -3.58 -13.08 -24.04
CA PRO A 215 -3.57 -14.38 -24.69
C PRO A 215 -2.30 -15.15 -24.28
N THR A 216 -2.48 -16.35 -23.73
CA THR A 216 -1.38 -17.27 -23.44
C THR A 216 -1.55 -18.57 -24.24
N PRO A 217 -0.49 -19.39 -24.39
CA PRO A 217 -0.63 -20.72 -24.97
C PRO A 217 -1.63 -21.63 -24.24
N ALA A 218 -1.95 -21.34 -22.96
CA ALA A 218 -2.91 -22.08 -22.15
C ALA A 218 -4.35 -21.52 -22.21
N GLY A 219 -4.57 -20.40 -22.92
CA GLY A 219 -5.85 -19.69 -22.97
C GLY A 219 -5.70 -18.22 -22.57
N THR A 220 -6.78 -17.44 -22.66
CA THR A 220 -6.75 -16.03 -22.22
C THR A 220 -6.79 -15.96 -20.70
N VAL A 221 -5.76 -15.34 -20.11
CA VAL A 221 -5.72 -14.96 -18.71
C VAL A 221 -6.01 -13.46 -18.62
N THR A 222 -6.84 -13.06 -17.66
CA THR A 222 -7.06 -11.63 -17.39
C THR A 222 -6.46 -11.30 -16.04
N PHE A 223 -5.45 -10.44 -16.05
CA PHE A 223 -4.97 -9.80 -14.83
C PHE A 223 -5.93 -8.65 -14.55
N TYR A 224 -6.79 -8.81 -13.54
CA TYR A 224 -7.64 -7.71 -13.13
C TYR A 224 -6.78 -6.65 -12.46
N ARG A 225 -7.14 -5.39 -12.68
CA ARG A 225 -6.61 -4.24 -11.98
C ARG A 225 -7.71 -3.66 -11.12
N GLY A 226 -7.34 -2.98 -10.05
CA GLY A 226 -8.30 -2.39 -9.15
C GLY A 226 -7.73 -1.24 -8.33
N PHE A 227 -8.55 -0.82 -7.37
CA PHE A 227 -8.17 0.16 -6.39
C PHE A 227 -8.91 -0.09 -5.07
N THR A 228 -8.29 0.35 -4.00
CA THR A 228 -8.91 0.43 -2.68
C THR A 228 -9.06 1.88 -2.28
N VAL A 229 -10.16 2.25 -1.63
CA VAL A 229 -10.38 3.59 -1.07
C VAL A 229 -10.69 3.46 0.41
N VAL A 230 -10.04 4.29 1.22
CA VAL A 230 -10.25 4.38 2.66
C VAL A 230 -10.44 5.83 3.06
N ASP A 231 -11.51 6.14 3.79
CA ASP A 231 -11.60 7.41 4.51
C ASP A 231 -10.91 7.24 5.87
N ALA A 232 -9.87 8.03 6.11
CA ALA A 232 -9.01 7.93 7.28
C ALA A 232 -8.94 9.24 8.06
N GLU A 233 -8.90 9.16 9.38
CA GLU A 233 -8.64 10.29 10.26
C GLU A 233 -7.19 10.22 10.77
N ILE A 234 -6.42 11.26 10.45
CA ILE A 234 -5.00 11.35 10.79
C ILE A 234 -4.80 12.68 11.51
N ASN A 235 -4.37 12.60 12.77
CA ASN A 235 -4.17 13.76 13.62
C ASN A 235 -5.43 14.64 13.63
N GLY A 236 -6.64 14.08 13.81
CA GLY A 236 -7.92 14.80 13.82
C GLY A 236 -8.45 15.24 12.45
N ARG A 237 -7.71 14.98 11.36
CA ARG A 237 -7.94 15.55 10.02
C ARG A 237 -8.39 14.42 9.08
N SER A 238 -9.52 14.60 8.41
CA SER A 238 -10.12 13.58 7.54
C SER A 238 -9.57 13.63 6.12
N PHE A 239 -9.08 12.49 5.64
CA PHE A 239 -8.59 12.30 4.28
C PHE A 239 -9.31 11.15 3.60
N ARG A 240 -9.39 11.19 2.28
CA ARG A 240 -9.69 10.00 1.48
C ARG A 240 -8.40 9.51 0.83
N PHE A 241 -8.00 8.31 1.19
CA PHE A 241 -6.82 7.64 0.67
C PHE A 241 -7.22 6.61 -0.37
N ALA A 242 -6.56 6.59 -1.52
CA ALA A 242 -6.75 5.57 -2.54
C ALA A 242 -5.42 4.92 -2.92
N ASN A 243 -5.42 3.60 -3.06
CA ASN A 243 -4.30 2.81 -3.55
C ASN A 243 -4.72 2.11 -4.85
N THR A 244 -3.86 2.08 -5.86
CA THR A 244 -4.15 1.42 -7.15
C THR A 244 -2.89 0.86 -7.81
N HIS A 245 -3.08 -0.09 -8.72
CA HIS A 245 -2.09 -0.56 -9.65
C HIS A 245 -2.72 -0.56 -11.06
N LEU A 246 -2.28 0.35 -11.93
CA LEU A 246 -2.84 0.48 -13.28
C LEU A 246 -2.13 -0.45 -14.27
N GLU A 247 -2.79 -0.71 -15.40
CA GLU A 247 -2.22 -1.51 -16.48
C GLU A 247 -0.87 -0.99 -16.98
N VAL A 248 0.00 -1.90 -17.42
CA VAL A 248 1.35 -1.57 -17.87
C VAL A 248 1.34 -0.83 -19.20
N ASP A 249 2.09 0.28 -19.30
CA ASP A 249 2.37 0.95 -20.58
C ASP A 249 3.30 0.07 -21.42
N GLY A 250 2.91 -0.21 -22.67
CA GLY A 250 3.72 -1.05 -23.55
C GLY A 250 3.35 -1.03 -25.02
N ASN A 251 2.07 -0.87 -25.35
CA ASN A 251 1.59 -0.70 -26.72
C ASN A 251 0.26 0.06 -26.73
N ALA A 252 -0.16 0.53 -27.91
CA ALA A 252 -1.38 1.33 -28.05
C ALA A 252 -2.66 0.62 -27.55
N PHE A 253 -2.68 -0.72 -27.54
CA PHE A 253 -3.83 -1.47 -27.01
C PHE A 253 -3.81 -1.48 -25.48
N ALA A 254 -2.67 -1.76 -24.85
CA ALA A 254 -2.52 -1.70 -23.38
C ALA A 254 -2.78 -0.28 -22.84
N ASN A 255 -2.29 0.74 -23.55
CA ASN A 255 -2.45 2.15 -23.17
C ASN A 255 -3.92 2.58 -23.12
N PHE A 256 -4.80 2.00 -23.95
CA PHE A 256 -6.24 2.22 -23.85
C PHE A 256 -6.80 1.76 -22.49
N PHE A 257 -6.41 0.57 -22.03
CA PHE A 257 -6.87 0.05 -20.73
C PHE A 257 -6.30 0.89 -19.59
N GLN A 258 -5.01 1.25 -19.63
CA GLN A 258 -4.39 2.12 -18.63
C GLN A 258 -5.14 3.47 -18.53
N PHE A 259 -5.45 4.11 -19.66
CA PHE A 259 -6.24 5.34 -19.70
C PHE A 259 -7.66 5.13 -19.13
N ALA A 260 -8.36 4.09 -19.56
CA ALA A 260 -9.73 3.84 -19.13
C ALA A 260 -9.83 3.52 -17.62
N GLN A 261 -8.83 2.86 -17.06
CA GLN A 261 -8.70 2.62 -15.62
C GLN A 261 -8.45 3.93 -14.85
N ALA A 262 -7.51 4.76 -15.32
CA ALA A 262 -7.29 6.09 -14.73
C ALA A 262 -8.57 6.95 -14.79
N HIS A 263 -9.31 6.88 -15.90
CA HIS A 263 -10.61 7.52 -16.04
C HIS A 263 -11.61 7.02 -15.01
N GLU A 264 -11.82 5.71 -14.91
CA GLU A 264 -12.75 5.14 -13.93
C GLU A 264 -12.37 5.48 -12.48
N LEU A 265 -11.07 5.48 -12.15
CA LEU A 265 -10.58 5.86 -10.83
C LEU A 265 -10.99 7.27 -10.47
N THR A 266 -10.66 8.27 -11.30
CA THR A 266 -10.98 9.67 -10.97
C THR A 266 -12.48 9.93 -10.96
N GLN A 267 -13.24 9.32 -11.87
CA GLN A 267 -14.71 9.45 -11.87
C GLN A 267 -15.32 8.84 -10.61
N THR A 268 -14.81 7.68 -10.16
CA THR A 268 -15.28 7.07 -8.92
C THR A 268 -14.95 7.96 -7.71
N LEU A 269 -13.73 8.49 -7.61
CA LEU A 269 -13.32 9.37 -6.51
C LEU A 269 -14.13 10.69 -6.50
N ASN A 270 -14.45 11.24 -7.68
CA ASN A 270 -15.33 12.41 -7.82
C ASN A 270 -16.75 12.10 -7.36
N ALA A 271 -17.30 10.94 -7.77
CA ALA A 271 -18.62 10.53 -7.36
C ALA A 271 -18.70 10.36 -5.83
N LEU A 272 -17.67 9.76 -5.21
CA LEU A 272 -17.60 9.60 -3.76
C LEU A 272 -17.62 10.93 -2.98
N ALA A 273 -17.20 12.05 -3.57
CA ALA A 273 -17.32 13.37 -2.96
C ALA A 273 -18.79 13.85 -2.83
N LEU A 274 -19.72 13.23 -3.57
CA LEU A 274 -21.15 13.59 -3.59
C LEU A 274 -22.01 12.76 -2.61
N PHE A 275 -21.44 11.73 -1.98
CA PHE A 275 -22.16 10.82 -1.08
C PHE A 275 -22.11 11.28 0.38
N PRO A 276 -22.90 10.68 1.32
CA PRO A 276 -22.96 11.08 2.73
C PRO A 276 -21.65 11.00 3.55
N GLY A 277 -20.53 10.58 2.95
CA GLY A 277 -19.19 10.73 3.51
C GLY A 277 -18.53 12.08 3.18
N GLY A 278 -19.16 12.90 2.34
CA GLY A 278 -18.69 14.21 1.97
C GLY A 278 -17.43 14.22 1.11
N ASP A 279 -17.11 15.43 0.68
CA ASP A 279 -15.89 15.77 -0.02
C ASP A 279 -14.74 15.92 0.98
N LYS A 280 -13.58 15.37 0.62
CA LYS A 280 -12.39 15.29 1.46
C LYS A 280 -11.15 15.53 0.61
N PRO A 281 -10.07 16.09 1.17
CA PRO A 281 -8.77 16.03 0.52
C PRO A 281 -8.39 14.58 0.19
N LEU A 282 -7.93 14.37 -1.04
CA LEU A 282 -7.53 13.09 -1.58
C LEU A 282 -6.02 12.92 -1.52
N ILE A 283 -5.60 11.73 -1.10
CA ILE A 283 -4.25 11.22 -1.31
C ILE A 283 -4.39 9.95 -2.14
N VAL A 284 -3.89 9.96 -3.37
CA VAL A 284 -3.94 8.78 -4.25
C VAL A 284 -2.51 8.30 -4.44
N VAL A 285 -2.26 7.03 -4.16
CA VAL A 285 -0.95 6.43 -4.29
C VAL A 285 -1.02 5.19 -5.15
N GLY A 286 0.11 4.78 -5.70
CA GLY A 286 0.17 3.53 -6.43
C GLY A 286 1.26 3.46 -7.48
N ASP A 287 1.33 2.31 -8.13
CA ASP A 287 2.03 2.11 -9.39
C ASP A 287 1.05 2.42 -10.53
N PHE A 288 1.21 3.58 -11.15
CA PHE A 288 0.36 3.99 -12.26
C PHE A 288 0.86 3.48 -13.61
N ASN A 289 2.03 2.82 -13.64
CA ASN A 289 2.70 2.40 -14.87
C ASN A 289 2.85 3.53 -15.92
N SER A 290 2.82 4.79 -15.49
CA SER A 290 2.79 5.96 -16.36
C SER A 290 3.78 7.02 -15.89
N SER A 291 4.69 7.40 -16.77
CA SER A 291 5.76 8.37 -16.49
C SER A 291 5.27 9.82 -16.61
N PRO A 292 5.77 10.76 -15.78
CA PRO A 292 5.57 12.20 -16.00
C PRO A 292 6.14 12.68 -17.34
N ASP A 293 7.12 11.97 -17.91
CA ASP A 293 7.75 12.33 -19.19
C ASP A 293 6.84 12.04 -20.39
N LYS A 294 5.74 11.30 -20.18
CA LYS A 294 4.75 10.96 -21.18
C LYS A 294 3.38 11.51 -20.76
N PHE A 295 3.06 12.74 -21.15
CA PHE A 295 1.74 13.33 -20.88
C PHE A 295 0.63 12.75 -21.79
N TYR A 296 1.02 12.35 -23.01
CA TYR A 296 0.18 11.65 -23.97
C TYR A 296 0.75 10.26 -24.25
N ALA A 297 -0.12 9.36 -24.67
CA ALA A 297 0.24 8.01 -25.10
C ALA A 297 -0.43 7.69 -26.44
N ASP A 298 0.21 6.84 -27.24
CA ASP A 298 -0.46 6.22 -28.38
C ASP A 298 -1.52 5.26 -27.84
N CYS A 299 -2.75 5.34 -28.35
CA CYS A 299 -3.88 4.57 -27.82
C CYS A 299 -4.83 4.15 -28.95
N PHE A 300 -5.38 2.94 -28.84
CA PHE A 300 -6.53 2.54 -29.66
C PHE A 300 -7.83 3.04 -29.03
N LEU A 301 -8.47 4.03 -29.65
CA LEU A 301 -9.79 4.52 -29.24
C LEU A 301 -10.83 4.18 -30.31
N PRO A 302 -12.07 3.88 -29.93
CA PRO A 302 -13.14 3.74 -30.91
C PRO A 302 -13.40 5.10 -31.56
N ASP A 303 -13.27 5.16 -32.88
CA ASP A 303 -13.60 6.36 -33.65
C ASP A 303 -15.08 6.73 -33.42
N PRO A 304 -15.39 7.98 -33.05
CA PRO A 304 -16.74 8.35 -32.62
C PRO A 304 -17.78 8.31 -33.74
N VAL A 305 -17.36 8.22 -35.01
CA VAL A 305 -18.25 8.19 -36.18
C VAL A 305 -18.49 6.76 -36.65
N THR A 306 -17.45 5.96 -36.70
CA THR A 306 -17.43 4.62 -37.31
C THR A 306 -17.48 3.50 -36.27
N GLY A 307 -17.11 3.78 -35.01
CA GLY A 307 -16.97 2.79 -33.94
C GLY A 307 -15.77 1.85 -34.13
N VAL A 308 -14.96 2.05 -35.18
CA VAL A 308 -13.75 1.26 -35.43
C VAL A 308 -12.63 1.78 -34.55
N PHE A 309 -11.90 0.87 -33.90
CA PHE A 309 -10.71 1.26 -33.15
C PHE A 309 -9.63 1.78 -34.09
N VAL A 310 -9.22 3.02 -33.87
CA VAL A 310 -8.14 3.68 -34.60
C VAL A 310 -7.01 3.99 -33.63
N GLU A 311 -5.77 3.81 -34.10
CA GLU A 311 -4.59 4.27 -33.37
C GLU A 311 -4.51 5.79 -33.54
N ASP A 312 -4.68 6.50 -32.43
CA ASP A 312 -4.52 7.95 -32.34
C ASP A 312 -3.75 8.23 -31.04
N GLY A 313 -3.94 9.40 -30.43
CA GLY A 313 -3.46 9.69 -29.08
C GLY A 313 -4.56 9.66 -28.02
N CYS A 314 -4.19 9.27 -26.81
CA CYS A 314 -4.97 9.58 -25.60
C CYS A 314 -4.08 10.25 -24.54
N LEU A 315 -4.70 10.77 -23.48
CA LEU A 315 -3.93 11.16 -22.29
C LEU A 315 -3.32 9.89 -21.68
N SER A 316 -2.06 9.96 -21.26
CA SER A 316 -1.52 8.90 -20.40
C SER A 316 -2.24 8.93 -19.05
N ALA A 317 -2.13 7.87 -18.24
CA ALA A 317 -2.70 7.91 -16.89
C ALA A 317 -2.14 9.08 -16.07
N TYR A 318 -0.84 9.39 -16.19
CA TYR A 318 -0.24 10.56 -15.55
C TYR A 318 -0.88 11.86 -16.02
N GLY A 319 -0.98 12.06 -17.35
CA GLY A 319 -1.61 13.24 -17.93
C GLY A 319 -3.07 13.37 -17.50
N PHE A 320 -3.78 12.25 -17.42
CA PHE A 320 -5.17 12.19 -17.00
C PHE A 320 -5.36 12.59 -15.52
N MET A 321 -4.48 12.17 -14.62
CA MET A 321 -4.48 12.61 -13.23
C MET A 321 -4.28 14.13 -13.14
N VAL A 322 -3.29 14.68 -13.86
CA VAL A 322 -2.98 16.12 -13.86
C VAL A 322 -4.17 16.96 -14.32
N VAL A 323 -4.81 16.61 -15.46
CA VAL A 323 -5.95 17.40 -15.97
C VAL A 323 -7.18 17.33 -15.07
N ASN A 324 -7.27 16.31 -14.20
CA ASN A 324 -8.34 16.17 -13.20
C ASN A 324 -7.97 16.80 -11.84
N GLY A 325 -6.92 17.63 -11.80
CA GLY A 325 -6.56 18.44 -10.63
C GLY A 325 -5.71 17.72 -9.59
N TYR A 326 -5.25 16.49 -9.86
CA TYR A 326 -4.35 15.79 -8.96
C TYR A 326 -2.93 16.35 -9.13
N ALA A 327 -2.37 16.89 -8.06
CA ALA A 327 -1.03 17.39 -8.01
C ALA A 327 -0.05 16.27 -7.62
N ASP A 328 0.97 16.06 -8.45
CA ASP A 328 2.06 15.13 -8.16
C ASP A 328 2.95 15.72 -7.05
N THR A 329 2.95 15.07 -5.89
CA THR A 329 3.71 15.55 -4.72
C THR A 329 5.22 15.60 -4.99
N TRP A 330 5.74 14.79 -5.93
CA TRP A 330 7.14 14.87 -6.33
C TRP A 330 7.51 16.24 -6.90
N GLY A 331 6.59 16.85 -7.67
CA GLY A 331 6.75 18.17 -8.25
C GLY A 331 6.51 19.33 -7.27
N LEU A 332 5.91 19.05 -6.12
CA LEU A 332 5.65 20.03 -5.05
C LEU A 332 6.77 20.10 -4.00
N ARG A 333 7.82 19.29 -4.16
CA ARG A 333 8.85 19.12 -3.13
C ARG A 333 9.64 20.41 -2.92
N ASP A 334 9.80 20.80 -1.65
CA ASP A 334 10.65 21.92 -1.25
C ASP A 334 12.14 21.50 -1.19
N ASP A 335 12.74 21.31 -2.37
CA ASP A 335 14.14 20.94 -2.53
C ASP A 335 14.87 21.94 -3.44
N ASP A 336 16.07 22.36 -3.04
CA ASP A 336 16.94 23.25 -3.84
C ASP A 336 17.45 22.61 -5.15
N GLU A 337 17.39 21.27 -5.26
CA GLU A 337 17.91 20.53 -6.41
C GLU A 337 16.85 19.60 -7.01
N TRP A 338 16.65 19.74 -8.32
CA TRP A 338 15.80 18.83 -9.09
C TRP A 338 16.37 17.42 -9.09
N LYS A 339 15.51 16.43 -8.86
CA LYS A 339 15.83 15.01 -8.90
C LYS A 339 14.76 14.29 -9.71
N ALA A 340 15.18 13.37 -10.57
CA ALA A 340 14.26 12.63 -11.45
C ALA A 340 13.26 11.75 -10.69
N GLY A 341 13.67 11.21 -9.53
CA GLY A 341 12.79 10.40 -8.68
C GLY A 341 12.46 9.03 -9.24
N PHE A 342 13.39 8.39 -9.97
CA PHE A 342 13.15 7.09 -10.56
C PHE A 342 12.81 6.04 -9.52
N THR A 343 11.74 5.29 -9.81
CA THR A 343 11.18 4.22 -8.99
C THR A 343 11.28 2.87 -9.68
N CYS A 344 11.33 2.81 -11.01
CA CYS A 344 11.34 1.57 -11.80
C CYS A 344 12.46 1.57 -12.87
N CYS A 345 13.02 0.45 -13.32
CA CYS A 345 12.91 -0.87 -12.72
C CYS A 345 14.32 -1.45 -12.56
N GLN A 346 14.53 -2.23 -11.50
CA GLN A 346 15.71 -3.08 -11.41
C GLN A 346 15.55 -4.26 -12.38
N PRO A 347 16.65 -4.93 -12.76
CA PRO A 347 16.59 -6.21 -13.44
C PRO A 347 15.87 -7.28 -12.59
N PRO A 348 15.19 -8.26 -13.21
CA PRO A 348 14.30 -9.20 -12.52
C PRO A 348 14.92 -9.95 -11.34
N LEU A 349 16.21 -10.31 -11.42
CA LEU A 349 16.89 -11.06 -10.35
C LEU A 349 17.43 -10.17 -9.21
N LEU A 350 17.29 -8.84 -9.27
CA LEU A 350 17.63 -7.87 -8.20
C LEU A 350 19.11 -7.87 -7.72
N GLY A 351 19.98 -8.70 -8.30
CA GLY A 351 21.38 -8.86 -7.92
C GLY A 351 22.32 -7.79 -8.50
N ASN A 352 21.83 -6.88 -9.34
CA ASN A 352 22.63 -5.85 -9.98
C ASN A 352 23.35 -4.94 -8.95
N ARG A 353 24.63 -4.62 -9.25
CA ARG A 353 25.52 -3.94 -8.29
C ARG A 353 25.14 -2.49 -8.01
N LYS A 354 24.60 -1.79 -9.00
CA LYS A 354 24.15 -0.40 -8.93
C LYS A 354 22.69 -0.36 -9.34
N SER A 355 21.94 0.59 -8.78
CA SER A 355 20.54 0.78 -9.12
C SER A 355 20.40 1.10 -10.62
N GLU A 356 19.45 0.45 -11.28
CA GLU A 356 19.15 0.65 -12.71
C GLU A 356 17.78 1.32 -12.93
N LEU A 357 17.13 1.77 -11.85
CA LEU A 357 15.92 2.58 -11.91
C LEU A 357 16.13 3.80 -12.83
N SER A 358 15.24 3.93 -13.81
CA SER A 358 15.32 4.89 -14.91
C SER A 358 13.98 5.52 -15.29
N ARG A 359 12.88 5.11 -14.65
CA ARG A 359 11.51 5.59 -14.88
C ARG A 359 10.84 5.92 -13.56
N ARG A 360 9.94 6.90 -13.55
CA ARG A 360 9.13 7.26 -12.38
C ARG A 360 7.66 6.97 -12.67
N ILE A 361 7.16 5.85 -12.19
CA ILE A 361 5.80 5.37 -12.48
C ILE A 361 4.97 5.14 -11.23
N ASP A 362 5.61 5.12 -10.06
CA ASP A 362 4.97 5.11 -8.76
C ASP A 362 4.82 6.54 -8.26
N HIS A 363 3.61 6.90 -7.83
CA HIS A 363 3.26 8.28 -7.50
C HIS A 363 2.54 8.40 -6.17
N VAL A 364 2.68 9.57 -5.56
CA VAL A 364 1.80 10.05 -4.51
C VAL A 364 1.19 11.35 -5.02
N TRP A 365 -0.12 11.33 -5.23
CA TRP A 365 -0.92 12.45 -5.69
C TRP A 365 -1.66 13.08 -4.52
N TYR A 366 -1.80 14.40 -4.54
CA TYR A 366 -2.68 15.14 -3.66
C TYR A 366 -3.71 15.94 -4.45
N ARG A 367 -4.94 16.01 -3.94
CA ARG A 367 -5.95 16.95 -4.41
C ARG A 367 -6.75 17.46 -3.23
N GLY A 368 -6.99 18.76 -3.13
CA GLY A 368 -7.89 19.31 -2.12
C GLY A 368 -9.36 18.91 -2.35
N SER A 369 -10.20 19.31 -1.41
CA SER A 369 -11.65 19.16 -1.50
C SER A 369 -12.19 19.93 -2.73
N LEU A 370 -13.07 19.31 -3.53
CA LEU A 370 -13.75 19.98 -4.64
C LEU A 370 -14.59 21.18 -4.16
N THR A 371 -15.17 21.13 -2.97
CA THR A 371 -15.92 22.21 -2.32
C THR A 371 -15.06 23.43 -2.04
N THR A 372 -13.76 23.26 -1.82
CA THR A 372 -12.77 24.35 -1.67
C THR A 372 -12.04 24.65 -2.98
N GLY A 373 -12.61 24.25 -4.12
CA GLY A 373 -12.07 24.51 -5.46
C GLY A 373 -11.06 23.47 -5.98
N GLY A 374 -10.87 22.34 -5.28
CA GLY A 374 -10.05 21.21 -5.73
C GLY A 374 -8.54 21.49 -5.84
N GLY A 375 -8.07 22.65 -5.37
CA GLY A 375 -6.67 23.07 -5.43
C GLY A 375 -5.80 22.50 -4.31
N LEU A 376 -4.59 23.04 -4.15
CA LEU A 376 -3.66 22.68 -3.08
C LEU A 376 -4.05 23.24 -1.69
N GLY A 377 -5.21 23.89 -1.56
CA GLY A 377 -5.60 24.63 -0.35
C GLY A 377 -5.40 23.80 0.92
N GLN A 378 -4.84 24.44 1.95
CA GLN A 378 -4.39 23.89 3.24
C GLN A 378 -3.04 23.17 3.25
N LEU A 379 -2.38 22.91 2.11
CA LEU A 379 -1.07 22.26 2.07
C LEU A 379 0.07 23.31 2.15
N ASP A 380 0.84 23.28 3.25
CA ASP A 380 1.93 24.23 3.54
C ASP A 380 3.28 23.74 3.00
N GLU A 381 3.67 22.50 3.35
CA GLU A 381 4.98 21.94 2.98
C GLU A 381 4.85 20.50 2.48
N VAL A 382 5.60 20.16 1.44
CA VAL A 382 5.68 18.80 0.88
C VAL A 382 7.12 18.30 0.87
N LYS A 383 7.36 17.17 1.55
CA LYS A 383 8.64 16.43 1.50
C LYS A 383 8.42 15.05 0.93
N VAL A 384 9.08 14.73 -0.18
CA VAL A 384 8.97 13.42 -0.83
C VAL A 384 10.34 12.80 -1.04
N LYS A 385 10.46 11.48 -0.91
CA LYS A 385 11.69 10.77 -1.24
C LYS A 385 11.42 9.37 -1.75
N VAL A 386 12.32 8.91 -2.61
CA VAL A 386 12.42 7.51 -3.01
C VAL A 386 13.12 6.71 -1.90
N THR A 387 12.59 5.54 -1.59
CA THR A 387 13.07 4.57 -0.59
C THR A 387 13.49 3.26 -1.27
N GLY A 388 14.44 2.50 -0.71
CA GLY A 388 14.90 1.25 -1.35
C GLY A 388 15.81 1.42 -2.58
N ALA A 389 16.13 2.65 -2.99
CA ALA A 389 16.94 2.92 -4.18
C ALA A 389 18.45 3.12 -3.91
N LYS A 390 18.93 2.97 -2.67
CA LYS A 390 20.35 3.17 -2.33
C LYS A 390 21.02 1.83 -2.08
N LYS A 391 22.31 1.72 -2.40
CA LYS A 391 23.09 0.49 -2.19
C LYS A 391 23.07 -0.03 -0.74
N LYS A 392 22.91 0.87 0.24
CA LYS A 392 22.78 0.51 1.67
C LYS A 392 21.41 -0.08 2.03
N ASP A 393 20.43 0.10 1.16
CA ASP A 393 19.07 -0.43 1.27
C ASP A 393 18.99 -1.77 0.46
N LYS A 394 20.12 -2.46 0.27
CA LYS A 394 20.13 -3.84 -0.25
C LYS A 394 20.07 -4.81 0.93
N THR A 395 19.52 -5.99 0.69
CA THR A 395 19.55 -7.10 1.64
C THR A 395 20.99 -7.52 1.97
N VAL A 396 21.16 -8.32 3.03
CA VAL A 396 22.48 -8.84 3.44
C VAL A 396 23.13 -9.68 2.33
N ASN A 397 22.34 -10.45 1.58
CA ASN A 397 22.79 -11.21 0.40
C ASN A 397 22.92 -10.35 -0.87
N GLY A 398 22.67 -9.04 -0.80
CA GLY A 398 22.95 -8.10 -1.86
C GLY A 398 21.90 -8.05 -2.97
N LEU A 399 20.63 -8.30 -2.64
CA LEU A 399 19.46 -8.08 -3.49
C LEU A 399 18.86 -6.69 -3.24
N TRP A 400 18.25 -6.08 -4.24
CA TRP A 400 17.34 -4.94 -4.01
C TRP A 400 16.05 -5.46 -3.35
N SER A 401 15.39 -4.62 -2.56
CA SER A 401 14.17 -5.03 -1.82
C SER A 401 12.96 -5.29 -2.73
N SER A 402 12.93 -4.65 -3.90
CA SER A 402 11.94 -4.82 -4.96
C SER A 402 12.57 -4.35 -6.27
N ASP A 403 12.00 -4.72 -7.41
CA ASP A 403 12.36 -4.11 -8.69
C ASP A 403 11.90 -2.64 -8.77
N HIS A 404 10.95 -2.27 -7.91
CA HIS A 404 10.52 -0.91 -7.65
C HIS A 404 11.10 -0.34 -6.35
N ALA A 405 11.34 0.96 -6.35
CA ALA A 405 11.63 1.74 -5.16
C ALA A 405 10.38 2.49 -4.70
N GLY A 406 10.08 2.45 -3.40
CA GLY A 406 8.87 3.08 -2.86
C GLY A 406 8.96 4.60 -2.78
N VAL A 407 7.80 5.26 -2.80
CA VAL A 407 7.69 6.72 -2.70
C VAL A 407 7.06 7.09 -1.37
N PHE A 408 7.86 7.74 -0.51
CA PHE A 408 7.40 8.24 0.78
C PHE A 408 7.17 9.75 0.72
N ALA A 409 5.98 10.19 1.12
CA ALA A 409 5.61 11.60 1.17
C ALA A 409 5.22 12.01 2.59
N VAL A 410 5.59 13.24 2.95
CA VAL A 410 5.12 13.98 4.12
C VAL A 410 4.42 15.23 3.60
N LEU A 411 3.14 15.34 3.91
CA LEU A 411 2.27 16.47 3.59
C LEU A 411 2.00 17.23 4.88
N LYS A 412 2.49 18.45 5.01
CA LYS A 412 2.23 19.32 6.15
C LYS A 412 1.08 20.25 5.81
N PHE A 413 0.07 20.31 6.67
CA PHE A 413 -1.10 21.17 6.49
C PHE A 413 -1.04 22.38 7.40
N GLU A 414 -1.59 23.52 6.97
CA GLU A 414 -1.75 24.72 7.80
C GLU A 414 -2.58 24.40 9.06
N GLU A 415 -2.22 24.95 10.23
CA GLU A 415 -3.08 24.85 11.43
C GLU A 415 -4.48 25.38 11.11
N GLU A 416 -5.51 24.62 11.46
CA GLU A 416 -6.86 25.18 11.50
C GLU A 416 -6.89 26.03 12.77
N ASP A 417 -7.00 27.36 12.62
CA ASP A 417 -7.27 28.24 13.76
C ASP A 417 -8.59 27.76 14.38
N ASP A 418 -8.52 27.18 15.58
CA ASP A 418 -9.71 26.99 16.42
C ASP A 418 -10.23 28.40 16.71
N ASP A 419 -11.22 28.84 15.94
CA ASP A 419 -11.97 30.07 16.19
C ASP A 419 -12.77 29.83 17.47
N ASP A 420 -12.09 29.99 18.61
CA ASP A 420 -12.68 30.11 19.94
C ASP A 420 -13.54 31.39 19.91
N GLY A 421 -14.74 31.24 19.37
CA GLY A 421 -15.80 32.23 19.39
C GLY A 421 -16.25 32.48 20.82
N ASP A 422 -15.48 33.28 21.55
CA ASP A 422 -15.96 34.02 22.70
C ASP A 422 -16.82 35.20 22.18
N ASP A 423 -18.10 34.90 21.92
CA ASP A 423 -19.19 35.89 21.78
C ASP A 423 -19.71 36.36 23.16
#